data_AF-A0A0M2U332-F1
#
_entry.id   AF-A0A0M2U332-F1
#
_cell.length_a   1.000
_cell.length_b   1.000
_cell.length_c   1.000
_cell.angle_alpha   90.00
_cell.angle_beta   90.00
_cell.angle_gamma   90.00
#
_symmetry.space_group_name_H-M   'P 1'
#
loop_
_entity.id
_entity.type
_entity.pdbx_description
1 polymer ?
#
loop_
_entity_poly.entity_id
_entity_poly.type
_entity_poly.pdbx_seq_one_letter_code
_entity_poly.pdbx_strand_id
1 'polypeptide(L)' 'MLLLLLLVFGGIIALEVPGLVRKQMWGELAAFGFLLALGMVLSVAEVLDIPLPNPTKFIEAVFKPVADAIDKALMVK' A
#
# COMPACT_ATOMS: atom_id res chain seq x y z
N MET A 1 -12.73 10.79 -8.66
CA MET A 1 -12.25 9.47 -8.21
C MET A 1 -12.35 9.31 -6.68
N LEU A 2 -12.00 10.31 -5.88
CA LEU A 2 -12.15 10.29 -4.41
C LEU A 2 -13.52 9.83 -3.88
N LEU A 3 -14.64 10.33 -4.43
CA LEU A 3 -15.97 9.95 -3.96
C LEU A 3 -16.25 8.44 -4.12
N LEU A 4 -15.83 7.86 -5.24
CA LEU A 4 -15.94 6.42 -5.51
C LEU A 4 -15.06 5.62 -4.54
N LEU A 5 -13.85 6.10 -4.29
CA LEU A 5 -12.92 5.49 -3.33
C LEU A 5 -13.55 5.43 -1.93
N LEU A 6 -14.12 6.55 -1.46
CA LEU A 6 -14.81 6.63 -0.18
C LEU A 6 -16.04 5.71 -0.12
N LEU A 7 -16.80 5.61 -1.21
CA LEU A 7 -17.94 4.68 -1.30
C LEU A 7 -17.49 3.21 -1.19
N VAL A 8 -16.40 2.84 -1.85
CA VAL A 8 -15.84 1.48 -1.79
C VAL A 8 -15.40 1.16 -0.36
N PHE A 9 -14.54 1.99 0.25
CA PHE A 9 -14.09 1.75 1.62
C PHE A 9 -15.24 1.78 2.63
N GLY A 10 -16.19 2.71 2.49
CA GLY A 10 -17.39 2.77 3.31
C GLY A 10 -18.25 1.52 3.18
N GLY A 11 -18.40 0.97 1.97
CA GLY A 11 -19.09 -0.28 1.72
C GLY A 11 -18.39 -1.49 2.38
N ILE A 12 -17.07 -1.58 2.26
CA ILE A 12 -16.28 -2.63 2.93
C ILE A 12 -16.48 -2.56 4.45
N ILE A 13 -16.38 -1.37 5.04
CA ILE A 13 -16.60 -1.14 6.47
C ILE A 13 -18.01 -1.59 6.88
N ALA A 14 -19.02 -1.19 6.12
CA ALA A 14 -20.42 -1.52 6.41
C ALA A 14 -20.71 -3.02 6.35
N LEU A 15 -19.97 -3.80 5.56
CA LEU A 15 -20.15 -5.25 5.44
C LEU A 15 -19.35 -6.03 6.48
N GLU A 16 -18.08 -5.69 6.69
CA GLU A 16 -17.15 -6.43 7.55
C GLU A 16 -17.30 -6.05 9.03
N VAL A 17 -17.22 -4.75 9.36
CA VAL A 17 -17.17 -4.27 10.76
C VAL A 17 -18.31 -4.76 11.63
N PRO A 18 -19.60 -4.73 11.22
CA PRO A 18 -20.67 -5.22 12.08
C PRO A 18 -20.56 -6.73 12.36
N GLY A 19 -20.00 -7.51 11.44
CA GLY A 19 -19.73 -8.94 11.65
C GLY A 19 -18.67 -9.17 12.73
N LEU A 20 -17.55 -8.43 12.65
CA LEU A 20 -16.46 -8.51 13.62
C LEU A 20 -16.85 -8.01 15.01
N VAL A 21 -17.57 -6.89 15.08
CA VAL A 21 -18.03 -6.31 16.36
C VAL A 21 -19.04 -7.24 17.05
N ARG A 22 -19.99 -7.83 16.31
CA ARG A 22 -20.97 -8.77 16.88
C ARG A 22 -20.31 -10.02 17.45
N LYS A 23 -19.23 -10.49 16.84
CA LYS A 23 -18.46 -11.65 17.31
C LYS A 23 -17.40 -11.30 18.38
N GLN A 24 -17.32 -10.03 18.80
CA GLN A 24 -16.30 -9.51 19.73
C GLN A 24 -14.85 -9.80 19.30
N MET A 25 -14.60 -9.84 17.99
CA MET A 25 -13.29 -10.19 17.43
C MET A 25 -12.40 -8.95 17.32
N TRP A 26 -12.05 -8.37 18.47
CA TRP A 26 -11.33 -7.09 18.54
C TRP A 26 -9.93 -7.14 17.91
N GLY A 27 -9.24 -8.28 18.02
CA GLY A 27 -7.92 -8.47 17.40
C GLY A 27 -8.01 -8.47 15.86
N GLU A 28 -9.02 -9.11 15.31
CA GLU A 28 -9.27 -9.13 13.88
C GLU A 28 -9.77 -7.77 13.39
N LEU A 29 -10.60 -7.08 14.18
CA LEU A 29 -11.03 -5.72 13.89
C LEU A 29 -9.85 -4.75 13.84
N ALA A 30 -8.87 -4.92 14.74
CA ALA A 30 -7.65 -4.13 14.72
C ALA A 30 -6.79 -4.45 13.48
N ALA A 31 -6.58 -5.72 13.14
CA ALA A 31 -5.82 -6.12 11.96
C ALA A 31 -6.49 -5.65 10.65
N PHE A 32 -7.80 -5.86 10.53
CA PHE A 32 -8.62 -5.38 9.42
C PHE A 32 -8.56 -3.86 9.32
N GLY A 33 -8.81 -3.14 10.42
CA GLY A 33 -8.80 -1.69 10.46
C GLY A 33 -7.44 -1.11 10.09
N PHE A 34 -6.34 -1.72 10.56
CA PHE A 34 -4.99 -1.33 10.19
C PHE A 34 -4.75 -1.48 8.69
N LEU A 35 -5.03 -2.66 8.11
CA LEU A 35 -4.82 -2.90 6.68
C LEU A 35 -5.72 -2.02 5.82
N LEU A 36 -6.97 -1.81 6.23
CA LEU A 36 -7.94 -0.96 5.54
C LEU A 36 -7.48 0.51 5.55
N ALA A 37 -7.04 1.01 6.71
CA ALA A 37 -6.51 2.37 6.84
C ALA A 37 -5.25 2.54 5.97
N LEU A 38 -4.37 1.55 5.94
CA LEU A 38 -3.15 1.59 5.14
C LEU A 38 -3.48 1.65 3.65
N GLY A 39 -4.41 0.82 3.16
CA GLY A 39 -4.91 0.89 1.79
C GLY A 39 -5.60 2.21 1.45
N MET A 40 -6.39 2.76 2.39
CA MET A 40 -7.07 4.05 2.21
C MET A 40 -6.06 5.19 2.10
N VAL A 41 -5.08 5.26 3.01
CA VAL A 41 -4.03 6.30 2.98
C VAL A 41 -3.26 6.26 1.66
N LEU A 42 -2.85 5.08 1.21
CA LEU A 42 -2.14 4.93 -0.06
C LEU A 42 -2.99 5.37 -1.24
N SER A 43 -4.25 4.93 -1.31
CA SER A 43 -5.16 5.26 -2.41
C SER A 43 -5.52 6.76 -2.43
N VAL A 44 -5.72 7.37 -1.27
CA VAL A 44 -6.00 8.81 -1.16
C VAL A 44 -4.76 9.62 -1.54
N ALA A 45 -3.58 9.21 -1.07
CA ALA A 45 -2.33 9.86 -1.43
C ALA A 45 -2.05 9.80 -2.93
N GLU A 46 -2.36 8.68 -3.58
CA GLU A 46 -2.28 8.55 -5.04
C GLU A 46 -3.25 9.51 -5.75
N VAL A 47 -4.52 9.57 -5.34
CA VAL A 47 -5.52 10.45 -5.99
C VAL A 47 -5.24 11.94 -5.74
N LEU A 48 -4.57 12.27 -4.64
CA LEU A 48 -4.18 13.65 -4.31
C LEU A 48 -2.79 14.04 -4.85
N ASP A 49 -2.13 13.16 -5.63
CA ASP A 49 -0.77 13.35 -6.13
C ASP A 49 0.22 13.73 -5.01
N ILE A 50 0.01 13.21 -3.80
CA ILE A 50 0.92 13.44 -2.69
C ILE A 50 2.23 12.71 -3.01
N PRO A 51 3.39 13.41 -3.01
CA PRO A 51 4.67 12.80 -3.30
C PRO A 51 5.07 11.88 -2.13
N LEU A 52 4.60 10.65 -2.19
CA LEU A 52 5.00 9.60 -1.27
C LEU A 52 6.45 9.20 -1.55
N PRO A 53 7.23 8.86 -0.51
CA PRO A 53 8.56 8.29 -0.70
C PRO A 53 8.41 7.01 -1.53
N ASN A 54 8.90 7.06 -2.77
CA ASN A 54 8.76 5.98 -3.72
C ASN A 54 9.64 4.79 -3.27
N PRO A 55 9.06 3.64 -2.85
CA PRO A 55 9.82 2.47 -2.42
C PRO A 55 10.72 1.94 -3.53
N THR A 56 10.36 2.15 -4.79
CA THR A 56 11.18 1.79 -5.95
C THR A 56 12.52 2.52 -5.94
N LYS A 57 12.62 3.74 -5.41
CA LYS A 57 13.92 4.42 -5.26
C LYS A 57 14.83 3.71 -4.26
N PHE A 58 14.25 3.15 -3.20
CA PHE A 58 15.00 2.33 -2.24
C PHE A 58 15.45 1.02 -2.88
N ILE A 59 14.56 0.33 -3.61
CA ILE A 59 14.89 -0.88 -4.37
C ILE A 59 16.00 -0.57 -5.38
N GLU A 60 15.87 0.53 -6.14
CA GLU A 60 16.89 0.97 -7.08
C GLU A 60 18.23 1.17 -6.37
N ALA A 61 18.29 1.87 -5.24
CA ALA A 61 19.53 2.07 -4.50
C ALA A 61 20.21 0.76 -4.06
N VAL A 62 19.42 -0.27 -3.73
CA VAL A 62 19.93 -1.60 -3.33
C VAL A 62 20.43 -2.39 -4.55
N PHE A 63 19.72 -2.34 -5.68
CA PHE A 63 20.00 -3.18 -6.85
C PHE A 63 20.93 -2.53 -7.88
N LYS A 64 21.04 -1.20 -7.89
CA LYS A 64 21.94 -0.43 -8.77
C LYS A 64 23.40 -0.88 -8.73
N PRO A 65 24.04 -1.14 -7.57
CA PRO A 65 25.42 -1.64 -7.57
C PRO A 65 25.57 -3.01 -8.25
N VAL A 66 24.54 -3.87 -8.20
CA VAL A 66 24.54 -5.16 -8.89
C VAL A 66 24.34 -4.97 -10.38
N ALA A 67 23.41 -4.10 -10.78
CA ALA A 67 23.18 -3.74 -12.17
C ALA A 67 24.44 -3.14 -12.82
N ASP A 68 25.08 -2.18 -12.14
CA ASP A 68 26.33 -1.56 -12.60
C ASP A 68 27.48 -2.57 -12.72
N ALA A 69 27.55 -3.56 -11.80
CA ALA A 69 28.55 -4.62 -11.88
C ALA A 69 28.31 -5.56 -13.07
N ILE A 70 27.05 -5.88 -13.39
CA ILE A 70 26.67 -6.68 -14.55
C ILE A 70 26.95 -5.93 -15.85
N ASP A 71 26.53 -4.67 -15.95
CA ASP A 71 26.78 -3.83 -17.12
C ASP A 71 28.28 -3.71 -17.42
N LYS A 72 29.08 -3.50 -16.36
CA LYS A 72 30.54 -3.46 -16.48
C LYS A 72 31.13 -4.80 -16.92
N ALA A 73 30.61 -5.93 -16.45
CA ALA A 73 31.07 -7.25 -16.86
C ALA A 73 30.69 -7.59 -18.31
N LEU A 74 29.55 -7.08 -18.79
CA LEU A 74 29.08 -7.27 -20.17
C LEU A 74 29.79 -6.35 -21.18
N MET A 75 30.20 -5.15 -20.77
CA MET A 75 30.96 -4.20 -21.61
C MET A 75 32.47 -4.48 -21.73
N VAL A 76 32.99 -5.52 -21.06
CA VAL A 76 34.41 -5.94 -21.13
C VAL A 76 34.65 -7.04 -22.17
N LYS A 77 33.65 -7.35 -23.01
CA LYS A 77 33.77 -8.16 -24.22
C LYS A 77 33.68 -7.30 -25.46
#